data_AF-A0A060ZWW0-F1
#
_entry.id   AF-A0A060ZWW0-F1
#
_cell.length_a   1.000
_cell.length_b   1.000
_cell.length_c   1.000
_cell.angle_alpha   90.00
_cell.angle_beta   90.00
_cell.angle_gamma   90.00
#
_symmetry.space_group_name_H-M   'P 1'
#
loop_
_entity.id
_entity.type
_entity.pdbx_description
1 polymer ?
#
loop_
_entity_poly.entity_id
_entity_poly.type
_entity_poly.pdbx_seq_one_letter_code
_entity_poly.pdbx_strand_id
1 'polypeptide(L)' 'DAGLLVPRISKQTAGGRAFSYRVPFLWNGLPTHVRDADSASTFKFLLKTHLFCRSYN' A
#
# COMPACT_ATOMS: atom_id res chain seq x y z
N ASP A 1 7.82 -0.65 13.70
CA ASP A 1 7.35 -0.48 12.31
C ASP A 1 6.80 -1.82 11.82
N ALA A 2 5.49 -1.96 11.63
CA ALA A 2 4.85 -3.23 11.26
C ALA A 2 4.50 -3.25 9.76
N GLY A 3 5.49 -3.57 8.93
CA GLY A 3 5.27 -3.83 7.50
C GLY A 3 4.75 -5.25 7.25
N LEU A 4 4.02 -5.45 6.15
CA LEU A 4 3.64 -6.79 5.69
C LEU A 4 4.81 -7.45 4.95
N LEU A 5 4.97 -8.77 5.10
CA LEU A 5 6.03 -9.49 4.40
C LEU A 5 5.74 -9.55 2.89
N VAL A 6 6.67 -9.09 2.07
CA VAL A 6 6.57 -9.13 0.61
C VAL A 6 7.21 -10.42 0.10
N PRO A 7 6.46 -11.36 -0.50
CA PRO A 7 7.01 -12.61 -1.00
C PRO A 7 7.97 -12.37 -2.17
N ARG A 8 9.01 -13.19 -2.28
CA ARG A 8 9.90 -13.17 -3.44
C ARG A 8 9.16 -13.74 -4.65
N ILE A 9 9.08 -12.96 -5.73
CA ILE A 9 8.50 -13.40 -7.00
C ILE A 9 9.61 -13.73 -7.99
N SER A 10 9.46 -14.83 -8.74
CA SER A 10 10.41 -15.19 -9.81
C SER A 10 10.07 -14.48 -11.12
N LYS A 11 8.77 -14.33 -11.44
CA LYS A 11 8.29 -13.65 -12.64
C LYS A 11 7.78 -12.26 -12.28
N GLN A 12 8.51 -11.21 -12.65
CA GLN A 12 8.15 -9.83 -12.29
C GLN A 12 6.79 -9.39 -12.87
N THR A 13 6.43 -9.86 -14.07
CA THR A 13 5.16 -9.51 -14.73
C THR A 13 3.98 -10.27 -14.15
N ALA A 14 3.95 -11.61 -14.28
CA ALA A 14 2.83 -12.42 -13.79
C ALA A 14 2.79 -12.48 -12.26
N GLY A 15 3.92 -12.73 -11.61
CA GLY A 15 4.03 -12.80 -10.15
C GLY A 15 3.86 -11.42 -9.48
N GLY A 16 4.29 -10.34 -10.12
CA GLY A 16 4.15 -8.99 -9.58
C GLY A 16 2.70 -8.47 -9.56
N ARG A 17 1.82 -9.07 -10.36
CA ARG A 17 0.38 -8.78 -10.37
C ARG A 17 -0.40 -9.64 -9.36
N ALA A 18 0.21 -10.68 -8.81
CA ALA A 18 -0.45 -11.53 -7.82
C ALA A 18 -0.78 -10.72 -6.56
N PHE A 19 -1.97 -10.94 -6.01
CA PHE A 19 -2.44 -10.26 -4.80
C PHE A 19 -1.46 -10.43 -3.63
N SER A 20 -0.92 -11.65 -3.47
CA SER A 20 0.06 -11.99 -2.44
C SER A 20 1.34 -11.15 -2.48
N TYR A 21 1.76 -10.66 -3.65
CA TYR A 21 2.88 -9.74 -3.79
C TYR A 21 2.43 -8.28 -3.75
N ARG A 22 1.40 -7.94 -4.53
CA ARG A 22 1.05 -6.55 -4.81
C ARG A 22 0.47 -5.83 -3.60
N VAL A 23 -0.27 -6.54 -2.76
CA VAL A 23 -0.84 -5.97 -1.53
C VAL A 23 0.22 -5.55 -0.53
N PRO A 24 1.12 -6.44 -0.04
CA PRO A 24 2.15 -6.02 0.91
C PRO A 24 3.10 -4.99 0.31
N PHE A 25 3.38 -5.10 -1.00
CA PHE A 25 4.18 -4.10 -1.72
C PHE A 25 3.57 -2.70 -1.66
N LEU A 26 2.27 -2.57 -1.97
CA LEU A 26 1.58 -1.27 -1.94
C LEU A 26 1.39 -0.77 -0.51
N TRP A 27 1.00 -1.66 0.41
CA TRP A 27 0.77 -1.32 1.82
C TRP A 27 2.02 -0.72 2.47
N ASN A 28 3.18 -1.35 2.27
CA ASN A 28 4.45 -0.89 2.84
C ASN A 28 4.92 0.44 2.23
N GLY A 29 4.44 0.80 1.04
CA GLY A 29 4.71 2.10 0.42
C GLY A 29 3.84 3.25 0.93
N LEU A 30 2.91 2.99 1.86
CA LEU A 30 2.04 4.02 2.45
C LEU A 30 2.69 4.64 3.70
N PRO A 31 2.47 5.95 3.94
CA PRO A 31 2.89 6.59 5.19
C PRO A 31 2.23 5.94 6.40
N THR A 32 2.94 5.92 7.52
CA THR A 32 2.48 5.31 8.79
C THR A 32 1.13 5.87 9.25
N HIS A 33 0.92 7.19 9.18
CA HIS A 33 -0.37 7.79 9.57
C HIS A 33 -1.56 7.33 8.69
N VAL A 34 -1.32 6.91 7.45
CA VAL A 34 -2.36 6.31 6.58
C VAL A 34 -2.61 4.88 7.01
N ARG A 35 -1.56 4.11 7.34
CA ARG A 35 -1.66 2.70 7.76
C ARG A 35 -2.33 2.54 9.13
N ASP A 36 -2.03 3.42 10.06
CA ASP A 36 -2.50 3.37 11.46
C ASP A 36 -3.85 4.08 11.67
N ALA A 37 -4.63 4.26 10.60
CA ALA A 37 -5.93 4.90 10.71
C ALA A 37 -6.90 4.08 11.57
N ASP A 38 -7.58 4.73 12.52
CA ASP A 38 -8.45 4.07 13.52
C ASP A 38 -9.72 3.44 12.93
N SER A 39 -10.08 3.80 11.69
CA SER A 39 -11.26 3.25 11.01
C SER A 39 -11.04 3.13 9.51
N ALA A 40 -11.81 2.24 8.87
CA ALA A 40 -11.79 2.08 7.41
C ALA A 40 -12.19 3.38 6.67
N SER A 41 -13.06 4.20 7.26
CA SER A 41 -13.48 5.48 6.68
C SER A 41 -12.33 6.49 6.71
N THR A 42 -11.63 6.60 7.85
CA THR A 42 -10.45 7.44 8.01
C THR A 42 -9.33 6.99 7.08
N PHE A 43 -9.07 5.67 7.00
CA PHE A 43 -8.11 5.09 6.06
C PHE A 43 -8.38 5.52 4.62
N LYS A 44 -9.63 5.36 4.14
CA LYS A 44 -10.02 5.74 2.77
C LYS A 44 -9.80 7.23 2.50
N PHE A 45 -10.16 8.09 3.47
CA PHE A 45 -9.96 9.53 3.34
C PHE A 45 -8.47 9.88 3.23
N LEU A 46 -7.65 9.41 4.18
CA LEU A 46 -6.20 9.66 4.20
C LEU A 46 -5.50 9.11 2.96
N LEU A 47 -5.87 7.90 2.53
CA LEU A 47 -5.32 7.28 1.33
C LEU A 47 -5.63 8.11 0.08
N LYS A 48 -6.88 8.57 -0.08
CA LYS A 48 -7.27 9.41 -1.23
C LYS A 48 -6.46 10.71 -1.24
N THR A 49 -6.37 11.40 -0.10
CA THR A 49 -5.61 12.64 0.04
C THR A 49 -4.13 12.41 -0.30
N HIS A 50 -3.50 11.38 0.26
CA HIS A 50 -2.10 11.05 -0.01
C HIS A 50 -1.85 10.74 -1.50
N LEU A 51 -2.70 9.93 -2.14
CA LEU A 51 -2.55 9.59 -3.57
C LEU A 51 -2.78 10.80 -4.48
N PHE A 52 -3.75 11.66 -4.16
CA PHE A 52 -3.97 12.90 -4.89
C PHE A 52 -2.77 13.82 -4.79
N CYS A 53 -2.30 14.09 -3.56
CA CYS A 53 -1.13 14.92 -3.33
C CYS A 53 0.11 14.38 -4.05
N ARG A 54 0.32 13.06 -4.06
CA ARG A 54 1.46 12.43 -4.74
C ARG A 54 1.40 12.53 -6.28
N SER A 55 0.21 12.65 -6.84
CA SER A 55 0.02 12.65 -8.30
C SER A 55 -0.02 14.05 -8.89
N TYR A 56 -0.43 15.05 -8.10
CA TYR A 56 -0.78 16.40 -8.58
C TYR A 56 -0.09 17.55 -7.83
N ASN A 57 0.75 17.29 -6.83
CA ASN A 57 1.75 18.25 -6.34
C ASN A 57 3.13 17.85 -6.86
#